data_AF-A0A920P3G9-F1
#
_entry.id   AF-A0A920P3G9-F1
#
_cell.length_a   1.000
_cell.length_b   1.000
_cell.length_c   1.000
_cell.angle_alpha   90.00
_cell.angle_beta   90.00
_cell.angle_gamma   90.00
#
_symmetry.space_group_name_H-M   'P 1'
#
loop_
_entity.id
_entity.type
_entity.pdbx_description
1 polymer ?
#
loop_
_entity_poly.entity_id
_entity_poly.type
_entity_poly.pdbx_seq_one_letter_code
_entity_poly.pdbx_strand_id
1 'polypeptide(L)'
;MDQAFRRYVVVISVMDIGRGFRDSLNDEHSARYGDRWGDSTALEAAFLHGLTRFPDSGRGQGIQQIRRQVQRWDGSITIRSGTARIAQVPEWDITDPVVDGLKSFPGAQISIILPAVK
;
A
#
# COMPACT_ATOMS: atom_id res chain seq x y z
N MET A 1 38.17 5.66 -14.55
CA MET A 1 37.44 4.51 -14.00
C MET A 1 36.18 5.06 -13.37
N ASP A 2 35.08 5.09 -14.11
CA ASP A 2 33.74 5.22 -13.51
C ASP A 2 32.69 4.74 -14.53
N GLN A 3 32.30 3.47 -14.42
CA GLN A 3 31.19 2.93 -15.21
C GLN A 3 29.98 2.99 -14.28
N ALA A 4 29.22 4.08 -14.37
CA ALA A 4 27.95 4.22 -13.68
C ALA A 4 26.99 3.13 -14.21
N PHE A 5 26.91 2.00 -13.50
CA PHE A 5 25.90 0.99 -13.76
C PHE A 5 24.53 1.61 -13.51
N ARG A 6 23.86 2.01 -14.60
CA ARG A 6 22.42 2.29 -14.59
C ARG A 6 21.74 0.99 -14.18
N ARG A 7 21.36 0.89 -12.90
CA ARG A 7 20.64 -0.29 -12.41
C ARG A 7 19.28 -0.33 -13.11
N TYR A 8 18.89 -1.51 -13.60
CA TYR A 8 17.53 -1.70 -14.09
C TYR A 8 16.55 -1.55 -12.93
N VAL A 9 15.40 -0.93 -13.19
CA VAL A 9 14.32 -0.75 -12.23
C VAL A 9 13.02 -1.14 -12.91
N VAL A 10 12.22 -1.94 -12.23
CA VAL A 10 10.85 -2.24 -12.66
C VAL A 10 9.90 -1.37 -11.85
N VAL A 11 9.04 -0.62 -12.54
CA VAL A 11 7.97 0.17 -11.93
C VAL A 11 6.64 -0.40 -12.38
N ILE A 12 5.81 -0.81 -11.42
CA ILE A 12 4.47 -1.33 -11.67
C ILE A 12 3.49 -0.40 -10.98
N SER A 13 2.49 0.09 -11.71
CA SER A 13 1.40 0.87 -11.14
C SER A 13 0.07 0.34 -11.64
N VAL A 14 -0.82 0.01 -10.71
CA VAL A 14 -2.17 -0.46 -11.00
C VAL A 14 -3.13 0.45 -10.26
N MET A 15 -4.18 0.88 -10.95
CA MET A 15 -5.24 1.68 -10.36
C MET A 15 -6.61 1.16 -10.75
N ASP A 16 -7.57 1.35 -9.86
CA ASP A 16 -8.99 1.15 -10.11
C ASP A 16 -9.80 2.35 -9.64
N ILE A 17 -11.07 2.38 -10.01
CA ILE A 17 -12.06 3.40 -9.61
C ILE A 17 -13.16 2.79 -8.73
N GLY A 18 -12.82 1.77 -7.94
CA GLY A 18 -13.73 1.10 -7.03
C GLY A 18 -14.07 1.94 -5.78
N ARG A 19 -14.61 1.27 -4.76
CA ARG A 19 -15.02 1.93 -3.50
C ARG A 19 -13.86 2.30 -2.57
N GLY A 20 -12.62 1.90 -2.86
CA GLY A 20 -11.45 2.18 -2.03
C GLY A 20 -11.41 1.40 -0.70
N PHE A 21 -10.37 1.65 0.09
CA PHE A 21 -10.07 0.84 1.29
C PHE A 21 -11.02 1.11 2.45
N ARG A 22 -11.26 2.38 2.78
CA ARG A 22 -12.15 2.77 3.89
C ARG A 22 -13.52 2.16 3.72
N ASP A 23 -14.16 2.43 2.57
CA ASP A 23 -15.52 1.95 2.37
C ASP A 23 -15.53 0.41 2.25
N SER A 24 -14.50 -0.22 1.69
CA SER A 24 -14.43 -1.69 1.59
C SER A 24 -14.35 -2.40 2.93
N LEU A 25 -13.78 -1.76 3.97
CA LEU A 25 -13.58 -2.34 5.30
C LEU A 25 -14.55 -1.80 6.34
N ASN A 26 -15.43 -0.88 5.94
CA ASN A 26 -16.25 -0.10 6.86
C ASN A 26 -17.17 -1.00 7.69
N ASP A 27 -17.85 -1.94 7.04
CA ASP A 27 -18.90 -2.74 7.66
C ASP A 27 -18.33 -3.73 8.67
N GLU A 28 -17.14 -4.29 8.38
CA GLU A 28 -16.51 -5.29 9.22
C GLU A 28 -15.61 -4.70 10.32
N HIS A 29 -14.99 -3.53 10.09
CA HIS A 29 -13.88 -3.07 10.94
C HIS A 29 -14.07 -1.68 11.57
N SER A 30 -14.93 -0.81 11.03
CA SER A 30 -15.04 0.59 11.50
C SER A 30 -15.34 0.71 13.00
N ALA A 31 -16.22 -0.15 13.53
CA ALA A 31 -16.62 -0.15 14.94
C ALA A 31 -15.43 -0.34 15.90
N ARG A 32 -14.37 -1.06 15.49
CA ARG A 32 -13.16 -1.26 16.29
C ARG A 32 -12.33 0.01 16.43
N TYR A 33 -12.41 0.91 15.46
CA TYR A 33 -11.60 2.13 15.39
C TYR A 33 -12.36 3.38 15.85
N GLY A 34 -13.70 3.34 15.85
CA GLY A 34 -14.55 4.43 16.32
C GLY A 34 -14.26 5.74 15.58
N ASP A 35 -14.11 6.84 16.31
CA ASP A 35 -13.85 8.18 15.75
C ASP A 35 -12.55 8.29 14.94
N ARG A 36 -11.63 7.32 15.08
CA ARG A 36 -10.39 7.27 14.31
C ARG A 36 -10.56 6.63 12.94
N TRP A 37 -11.75 6.11 12.61
CA TRP A 37 -11.97 5.47 11.33
C TRP A 37 -11.94 6.50 10.19
N GLY A 38 -10.90 6.40 9.36
CA GLY A 38 -10.68 7.26 8.21
C GLY A 38 -9.80 6.59 7.18
N ASP A 39 -9.46 7.30 6.11
CA ASP A 39 -8.74 6.72 4.96
C ASP A 39 -7.36 6.17 5.36
N SER A 40 -6.59 6.91 6.16
CA SER A 40 -5.28 6.44 6.66
C SER A 40 -5.39 5.23 7.56
N THR A 41 -6.33 5.24 8.52
CA THR A 41 -6.52 4.09 9.42
C THR A 41 -7.01 2.85 8.67
N ALA A 42 -7.84 3.01 7.63
CA ALA A 42 -8.24 1.90 6.77
C ALA A 42 -7.07 1.34 5.95
N LEU A 43 -6.20 2.23 5.44
CA LEU A 43 -4.97 1.82 4.76
C LEU A 43 -4.02 1.06 5.70
N GLU A 44 -3.78 1.57 6.91
CA GLU A 44 -2.96 0.89 7.93
C GLU A 44 -3.54 -0.48 8.32
N ALA A 45 -4.85 -0.54 8.58
CA ALA A 45 -5.58 -1.77 8.87
C ALA A 45 -5.33 -2.85 7.79
N ALA A 46 -5.48 -2.51 6.51
CA ALA A 46 -5.24 -3.46 5.44
C ALA A 46 -3.75 -3.78 5.23
N PHE A 47 -2.93 -2.74 5.16
CA PHE A 47 -1.53 -2.82 4.70
C PHE A 47 -0.57 -3.31 5.78
N LEU A 48 -0.79 -2.95 7.04
CA LEU A 48 0.05 -3.36 8.16
C LEU A 48 -0.52 -4.56 8.90
N HIS A 49 -1.84 -4.59 9.07
CA HIS A 49 -2.51 -5.60 9.91
C HIS A 49 -3.24 -6.68 9.10
N GLY A 50 -3.29 -6.56 7.78
CA GLY A 50 -3.87 -7.58 6.90
C GLY A 50 -5.39 -7.71 7.03
N LEU A 51 -6.08 -6.67 7.50
CA LEU A 51 -7.54 -6.68 7.59
C LEU A 51 -8.15 -6.80 6.19
N THR A 52 -9.22 -7.59 6.11
CA THR A 52 -9.96 -7.92 4.90
C THR A 52 -11.45 -7.88 5.20
N ARG A 53 -12.25 -7.54 4.18
CA ARG A 53 -13.72 -7.64 4.23
C ARG A 53 -14.23 -9.09 4.13
N PHE A 54 -13.38 -10.00 3.65
CA PHE A 54 -13.78 -11.39 3.46
C PHE A 54 -13.62 -12.17 4.77
N PRO A 55 -14.65 -12.90 5.21
CA PRO A 55 -14.59 -13.68 6.45
C PRO A 55 -13.77 -14.97 6.31
N ASP A 56 -13.58 -15.47 5.09
CA ASP A 56 -12.91 -16.74 4.83
C ASP A 56 -11.38 -16.63 4.89
N SER A 57 -10.73 -17.56 5.58
CA SER A 57 -9.28 -17.57 5.85
C SER A 57 -8.37 -17.63 4.60
N GLY A 58 -8.91 -17.98 3.43
CA GLY A 58 -8.17 -18.05 2.17
C GLY A 58 -8.13 -16.76 1.35
N ARG A 59 -8.89 -15.71 1.72
CA ARG A 59 -9.01 -14.46 0.93
C ARG A 59 -8.38 -13.27 1.66
N GLY A 60 -8.16 -12.18 0.94
CA GLY A 60 -7.64 -10.93 1.52
C GLY A 60 -6.13 -10.90 1.81
N GLN A 61 -5.40 -11.99 1.54
CA GLN A 61 -3.96 -12.09 1.83
C GLN A 61 -3.05 -11.43 0.78
N GLY A 62 -3.60 -11.04 -0.38
CA GLY A 62 -2.81 -10.58 -1.54
C GLY A 62 -1.89 -9.40 -1.22
N ILE A 63 -2.38 -8.38 -0.51
CA ILE A 63 -1.57 -7.19 -0.15
C ILE A 63 -0.41 -7.58 0.77
N GLN A 64 -0.66 -8.41 1.78
CA GLN A 64 0.38 -8.85 2.71
C GLN A 64 1.44 -9.69 2.00
N GLN A 65 1.03 -10.57 1.08
CA GLN A 65 1.95 -11.37 0.28
C GLN A 65 2.80 -10.49 -0.64
N ILE A 66 2.18 -9.55 -1.38
CA ILE A 66 2.89 -8.60 -2.24
C ILE A 66 3.90 -7.78 -1.42
N ARG A 67 3.48 -7.22 -0.28
CA ARG A 67 4.34 -6.43 0.61
C ARG A 67 5.59 -7.20 1.05
N ARG A 68 5.42 -8.47 1.47
CA ARG A 68 6.55 -9.35 1.84
C ARG A 68 7.47 -9.62 0.66
N GLN A 69 6.92 -9.84 -0.53
CA GLN A 69 7.72 -10.06 -1.73
C GLN A 69 8.50 -8.81 -2.12
N VAL A 70 7.86 -7.63 -2.12
CA VAL A 70 8.55 -6.36 -2.40
C VAL A 70 9.68 -6.12 -1.41
N GLN A 71 9.46 -6.40 -0.11
CA GLN A 71 10.50 -6.26 0.91
C GLN A 71 11.72 -7.15 0.65
N ARG A 72 11.51 -8.40 0.24
CA ARG A 72 12.60 -9.36 -0.05
C ARG A 72 13.52 -8.91 -1.18
N TRP A 73 13.03 -8.02 -2.05
CA TRP A 73 13.76 -7.50 -3.20
C TRP A 73 14.28 -6.08 -2.96
N ASP A 74 14.30 -5.61 -1.71
CA ASP A 74 14.65 -4.23 -1.35
C ASP A 74 13.84 -3.20 -2.14
N GLY A 75 12.57 -3.51 -2.39
CA GLY A 75 11.66 -2.68 -3.18
C GLY A 75 10.80 -1.74 -2.32
N SER A 76 10.21 -0.75 -2.99
CA SER A 76 9.22 0.18 -2.42
C SER A 76 7.83 -0.21 -2.88
N ILE A 77 6.84 -0.20 -1.97
CA ILE A 77 5.42 -0.35 -2.31
C ILE A 77 4.63 0.77 -1.64
N THR A 78 3.77 1.42 -2.42
CA THR A 78 2.89 2.50 -1.99
C THR A 78 1.45 2.19 -2.37
N ILE A 79 0.51 2.48 -1.48
CA ILE A 79 -0.93 2.38 -1.72
C ILE A 79 -1.57 3.74 -1.43
N ARG A 80 -2.35 4.27 -2.38
CA ARG A 80 -3.18 5.47 -2.23
C ARG A 80 -4.65 5.12 -2.37
N SER A 81 -5.49 5.64 -1.49
CA SER A 81 -6.95 5.50 -1.55
C SER A 81 -7.60 6.62 -0.74
N GLY A 82 -8.72 7.19 -1.21
CA GLY A 82 -9.36 8.31 -0.54
C GLY A 82 -8.41 9.52 -0.45
N THR A 83 -8.29 10.11 0.72
CA THR A 83 -7.40 11.25 1.00
C THR A 83 -6.04 10.87 1.59
N ALA A 84 -5.67 9.58 1.53
CA ALA A 84 -4.49 9.06 2.21
C ALA A 84 -3.59 8.21 1.31
N ARG A 85 -2.33 8.07 1.73
CA ARG A 85 -1.32 7.20 1.10
C ARG A 85 -0.47 6.55 2.19
N ILE A 86 -0.22 5.25 2.07
CA ILE A 86 0.70 4.48 2.91
C ILE A 86 1.79 3.84 2.05
N ALA A 87 3.00 3.67 2.60
CA ALA A 87 4.12 3.04 1.92
C ALA A 87 4.94 2.15 2.87
N GLN A 88 5.51 1.09 2.30
CA GLN A 88 6.69 0.43 2.85
C GLN A 88 7.90 0.97 2.10
N VAL A 89 8.77 1.66 2.84
CA VAL A 89 9.85 2.49 2.31
C VAL A 89 11.18 1.78 2.59
N PRO A 90 11.94 1.34 1.58
CA PRO A 90 13.29 0.80 1.75
C PRO A 90 14.29 1.93 2.05
N GLU A 91 15.51 1.57 2.47
CA GLU A 91 16.52 2.54 2.92
C GLU A 91 16.91 3.58 1.85
N TRP A 92 16.83 3.21 0.57
CA TRP A 92 17.16 4.10 -0.54
C TRP A 92 16.06 5.10 -0.90
N ASP A 93 14.85 4.94 -0.36
CA ASP A 93 13.69 5.77 -0.63
C ASP A 93 13.47 6.76 0.53
N ILE A 94 13.13 8.01 0.20
CA ILE A 94 12.92 9.10 1.17
C ILE A 94 11.44 9.46 1.32
N THR A 95 10.56 8.67 0.69
CA THR A 95 9.11 8.89 0.72
C THR A 95 8.57 8.73 2.14
N ASP A 96 7.66 9.62 2.56
CA ASP A 96 6.99 9.49 3.86
C ASP A 96 6.17 8.18 3.93
N PRO A 97 6.25 7.39 5.02
CA PRO A 97 5.51 6.15 5.16
C PRO A 97 3.98 6.32 5.15
N VAL A 98 3.47 7.44 5.68
CA VAL A 98 2.03 7.77 5.67
C VAL A 98 1.88 9.25 5.33
N VAL A 99 0.94 9.57 4.45
CA VAL A 99 0.58 10.95 4.11
C VAL A 99 -0.94 11.09 4.09
N ASP A 100 -1.43 12.03 4.88
CA ASP A 100 -2.83 12.45 4.99
C ASP A 100 -3.13 13.72 4.20
N GLY A 101 -4.41 14.09 4.13
CA GLY A 101 -4.86 15.37 3.57
C GLY A 101 -4.63 15.51 2.06
N LEU A 102 -4.40 14.41 1.37
CA LEU A 102 -4.27 14.40 -0.09
C LEU A 102 -5.63 14.67 -0.74
N LYS A 103 -5.59 15.20 -1.97
CA LYS A 103 -6.80 15.27 -2.80
C LYS A 103 -7.42 13.88 -2.92
N SER A 104 -8.74 13.80 -2.70
CA SER A 104 -9.49 12.56 -2.78
C SER A 104 -9.22 11.82 -4.10
N PHE A 105 -8.93 10.52 -3.99
CA PHE A 105 -8.71 9.59 -5.08
C PHE A 105 -9.74 8.45 -4.98
N PRO A 106 -10.55 8.20 -6.02
CA PRO A 106 -11.51 7.09 -6.01
C PRO A 106 -10.78 5.74 -6.10
N GLY A 107 -11.33 4.68 -5.52
CA GLY A 107 -10.72 3.36 -5.61
C GLY A 107 -9.38 3.28 -4.91
N ALA A 108 -8.44 2.56 -5.53
CA ALA A 108 -7.09 2.40 -5.03
C ALA A 108 -6.06 2.51 -6.15
N GLN A 109 -4.89 3.05 -5.81
CA GLN A 109 -3.69 2.99 -6.63
C GLN A 109 -2.60 2.28 -5.84
N ILE A 110 -1.99 1.26 -6.44
CA ILE A 110 -0.83 0.56 -5.90
C ILE A 110 0.36 0.82 -6.83
N SER A 111 1.47 1.29 -6.29
CA SER A 111 2.73 1.50 -7.00
C SER A 111 3.83 0.67 -6.36
N ILE A 112 4.61 -0.03 -7.17
CA ILE A 112 5.73 -0.88 -6.75
C ILE A 112 6.96 -0.47 -7.55
N ILE A 113 8.08 -0.30 -6.85
CA ILE A 113 9.40 -0.08 -7.44
C ILE A 113 10.30 -1.23 -6.99
N LEU A 114 10.82 -2.00 -7.94
CA LEU A 114 11.77 -3.08 -7.69
C LEU A 114 13.11 -2.71 -8.32
N PRO A 115 14.18 -2.50 -7.54
CA PRO A 115 15.51 -2.39 -8.10
C PRO A 115 15.97 -3.76 -8.61
N ALA A 116 16.83 -3.77 -9.64
CA ALA A 116 17.56 -4.97 -9.99
C ALA A 116 18.41 -5.41 -8.79
N VAL A 117 18.16 -6.62 -8.30
CA VAL A 117 19.01 -7.26 -7.30
C VAL A 117 20.37 -7.51 -7.93
N LYS A 118 21.43 -7.34 -7.15
CA LYS A 118 22.77 -7.79 -7.52
C LYS A 118 22.87 -9.30 -7.44
#